data_AF-A0A0Q5C5E6-F1
#
_entry.id   AF-A0A0Q5C5E6-F1
#
_cell.length_a   1.000
_cell.length_b   1.000
_cell.length_c   1.000
_cell.angle_alpha   90.00
_cell.angle_beta   90.00
_cell.angle_gamma   90.00
#
_symmetry.space_group_name_H-M   'P 1'
#
loop_
_entity.id
_entity.type
_entity.pdbx_description
1 polymer ?
#
loop_
_entity_poly.entity_id
_entity_poly.type
_entity_poly.pdbx_seq_one_letter_code
_entity_poly.pdbx_strand_id
1 'polypeptide(L)'
;MFDRARDIGLHTASQSAADERAVAGVVTGLIGLGEEVTWRARHFGAPLLLTSRITAFDAPHRFVDEQVRGPFARFRHEHLFEADGTGSVMIDRLEYAAPLGPLGGIAERLVVTRHLRRLLQARGAFLADP
;
A
#
# COMPACT_ATOMS: atom_id res chain seq x y z
N MET A 1 3.81 9.30 -12.57
CA MET A 1 3.77 8.06 -11.76
C MET A 1 3.74 8.36 -10.26
N PHE A 2 4.73 9.11 -9.72
CA PHE A 2 4.80 9.47 -8.29
C PHE A 2 3.48 9.98 -7.70
N ASP A 3 2.89 11.04 -8.28
CA ASP A 3 1.63 11.59 -7.76
C ASP A 3 0.44 10.62 -7.91
N ARG A 4 0.41 9.82 -8.99
CA ARG A 4 -0.63 8.79 -9.16
C ARG A 4 -0.54 7.73 -8.06
N ALA A 5 0.67 7.36 -7.64
CA ALA A 5 0.89 6.35 -6.61
C ALA A 5 0.47 6.83 -5.20
N ARG A 6 0.51 8.14 -4.94
CA ARG A 6 0.11 8.74 -3.65
C ARG A 6 -1.29 9.38 -3.67
N ASP A 7 -2.03 9.25 -4.75
CA ASP A 7 -3.41 9.70 -4.83
C ASP A 7 -4.35 8.70 -4.15
N ILE A 8 -5.10 9.18 -3.16
CA ILE A 8 -6.01 8.35 -2.34
C ILE A 8 -7.16 7.78 -3.17
N GLY A 9 -7.65 8.54 -4.16
CA GLY A 9 -8.73 8.12 -5.05
C GLY A 9 -8.28 6.98 -5.97
N LEU A 10 -7.12 7.13 -6.60
CA LEU A 10 -6.52 6.08 -7.43
C LEU A 10 -6.16 4.84 -6.61
N HIS A 11 -5.68 5.02 -5.38
CA HIS A 11 -5.42 3.89 -4.47
C HIS A 11 -6.70 3.08 -4.24
N THR A 12 -7.78 3.75 -3.82
CA THR A 12 -9.09 3.15 -3.58
C THR A 12 -9.64 2.47 -4.85
N ALA A 13 -9.54 3.12 -6.00
CA ALA A 13 -10.01 2.58 -7.28
C ALA A 13 -9.26 1.30 -7.67
N SER A 14 -7.93 1.30 -7.51
CA SER A 14 -7.07 0.15 -7.81
C SER A 14 -7.35 -1.08 -6.93
N GLN A 15 -7.94 -0.85 -5.75
CA GLN A 15 -8.21 -1.87 -4.73
C GLN A 15 -9.71 -2.13 -4.53
N SER A 16 -10.54 -1.67 -5.47
CA SER A 16 -12.01 -1.77 -5.43
C SER A 16 -12.54 -3.20 -5.29
N ALA A 17 -11.82 -4.20 -5.81
CA ALA A 17 -12.17 -5.62 -5.66
C ALA A 17 -12.16 -6.08 -4.19
N ALA A 18 -11.44 -5.39 -3.31
CA ALA A 18 -11.44 -5.63 -1.87
C ALA A 18 -12.45 -4.73 -1.11
N ASP A 19 -13.30 -3.97 -1.79
CA ASP A 19 -14.15 -2.92 -1.19
C ASP A 19 -13.32 -1.98 -0.29
N GLU A 20 -12.09 -1.68 -0.72
CA GLU A 20 -11.20 -0.78 0.02
C GLU A 20 -11.73 0.65 -0.05
N ARG A 21 -11.65 1.38 1.06
CA ARG A 21 -12.06 2.79 1.21
C ARG A 21 -11.17 3.50 2.21
N ALA A 22 -10.82 4.75 1.93
CA ALA A 22 -10.26 5.64 2.94
C ALA A 22 -11.37 6.15 3.87
N VAL A 23 -11.22 5.97 5.18
CA VAL A 23 -12.27 6.25 6.19
C VAL A 23 -11.87 7.24 7.29
N ALA A 24 -10.58 7.56 7.41
CA ALA A 24 -10.06 8.58 8.32
C ALA A 24 -8.71 9.12 7.84
N GLY A 25 -8.30 10.29 8.33
CA GLY A 25 -7.08 10.98 7.90
C GLY A 25 -7.26 11.67 6.54
N VAL A 26 -6.25 11.61 5.68
CA VAL A 26 -6.32 12.10 4.30
C VAL A 26 -7.10 11.09 3.46
N VAL A 27 -8.37 11.42 3.21
CA VAL A 27 -9.32 10.52 2.51
C VAL A 27 -9.51 10.86 1.03
N THR A 28 -8.90 11.94 0.54
CA THR A 28 -8.98 12.39 -0.85
C THR A 28 -7.70 13.13 -1.25
N GLY A 29 -7.38 13.16 -2.55
CA GLY A 29 -6.24 13.90 -3.08
C GLY A 29 -4.91 13.21 -2.79
N LEU A 30 -3.83 13.99 -2.75
CA LEU A 30 -2.47 13.48 -2.61
C LEU A 30 -2.02 13.47 -1.15
N ILE A 31 -1.56 12.32 -0.65
CA ILE A 31 -1.03 12.19 0.72
C ILE A 31 0.49 12.42 0.78
N GLY A 32 0.94 13.25 1.74
CA GLY A 32 2.32 13.69 1.93
C GLY A 32 2.93 13.32 3.28
N LEU A 33 4.15 13.81 3.51
CA LEU A 33 4.97 13.47 4.68
C LEU A 33 4.25 13.74 6.02
N GLY A 34 4.28 12.75 6.91
CA GLY A 34 3.69 12.82 8.25
C GLY A 34 2.17 12.65 8.27
N GLU A 35 1.50 12.71 7.12
CA GLU A 35 0.07 12.51 7.02
C GLU A 35 -0.29 11.02 7.14
N GLU A 36 -1.49 10.79 7.65
CA GLU A 36 -2.05 9.45 7.85
C GLU A 36 -3.31 9.25 7.03
N VAL A 37 -3.56 8.00 6.68
CA VAL A 37 -4.82 7.53 6.11
C VAL A 37 -5.20 6.20 6.73
N THR A 38 -6.47 6.05 7.09
CA THR A 38 -7.03 4.76 7.51
C THR A 38 -7.82 4.15 6.36
N TRP A 39 -7.37 2.97 5.92
CA TRP A 39 -8.04 2.12 4.95
C TRP A 39 -8.97 1.14 5.66
N ARG A 40 -10.16 0.96 5.12
CA ARG A 40 -11.07 -0.15 5.43
C ARG A 40 -11.19 -1.01 4.19
N ALA A 41 -10.86 -2.29 4.29
CA ALA A 41 -10.97 -3.24 3.18
C ALA A 41 -11.51 -4.60 3.66
N ARG A 42 -11.95 -5.44 2.75
CA ARG A 42 -12.36 -6.83 3.01
C ARG A 42 -11.34 -7.79 2.43
N HIS A 43 -10.66 -8.54 3.30
CA HIS A 43 -9.72 -9.60 2.90
C HIS A 43 -10.06 -10.88 3.64
N PHE A 44 -9.94 -12.03 2.95
CA PHE A 44 -10.23 -13.36 3.51
C PHE A 44 -11.62 -13.47 4.18
N GLY A 45 -12.61 -12.69 3.71
CA GLY A 45 -13.97 -12.66 4.25
C GLY A 45 -14.18 -11.73 5.46
N ALA A 46 -13.12 -11.16 6.04
CA ALA A 46 -13.19 -10.28 7.20
C ALA A 46 -12.92 -8.81 6.84
N PRO A 47 -13.62 -7.84 7.47
CA PRO A 47 -13.25 -6.43 7.36
C PRO A 47 -11.99 -6.15 8.17
N LEU A 48 -11.03 -5.46 7.55
CA LEU A 48 -9.77 -5.03 8.17
C LEU A 48 -9.66 -3.51 8.13
N LEU A 49 -9.03 -2.95 9.15
CA LEU A 49 -8.63 -1.55 9.21
C LEU A 49 -7.10 -1.46 9.24
N LEU A 50 -6.54 -0.61 8.40
CA LEU A 50 -5.11 -0.32 8.36
C LEU A 50 -4.90 1.19 8.30
N THR A 51 -4.30 1.77 9.33
CA THR A 51 -3.85 3.16 9.35
C THR A 51 -2.38 3.20 9.00
N SER A 52 -2.03 3.86 7.90
CA SER A 52 -0.65 4.10 7.48
C SER A 52 -0.30 5.57 7.61
N ARG A 53 0.98 5.86 7.87
CA ARG A 53 1.58 7.20 7.85
C ARG A 53 2.67 7.26 6.79
N ILE A 54 2.79 8.37 6.08
CA ILE A 54 3.96 8.61 5.24
C ILE A 54 5.14 8.99 6.13
N THR A 55 6.14 8.11 6.26
CA THR A 55 7.28 8.30 7.16
C THR A 55 8.54 8.81 6.44
N ALA A 56 8.60 8.68 5.12
CA ALA A 56 9.65 9.31 4.31
C ALA A 56 9.06 9.81 3.00
N PHE A 57 9.56 10.95 2.52
CA PHE A 57 9.06 11.62 1.32
C PHE A 57 10.20 12.40 0.66
N ASP A 58 10.56 11.99 -0.55
CA ASP A 58 11.60 12.59 -1.38
C ASP A 58 11.06 12.67 -2.81
N ALA A 59 10.32 13.74 -3.10
CA ALA A 59 9.64 13.89 -4.37
C ALA A 59 10.61 14.29 -5.49
N PRO A 60 10.48 13.73 -6.70
CA PRO A 60 9.49 12.72 -7.14
C PRO A 60 10.02 11.28 -7.07
N HIS A 61 11.08 11.01 -6.30
CA HIS A 61 11.87 9.78 -6.38
C HIS A 61 11.41 8.67 -5.43
N ARG A 62 10.86 9.02 -4.27
CA ARG A 62 10.56 8.04 -3.22
C ARG A 62 9.53 8.53 -2.23
N PHE A 63 8.69 7.62 -1.75
CA PHE A 63 8.01 7.80 -0.47
C PHE A 63 7.84 6.46 0.23
N VAL A 64 7.60 6.50 1.55
CA VAL A 64 7.44 5.32 2.38
C VAL A 64 6.18 5.49 3.22
N ASP A 65 5.29 4.51 3.16
CA ASP A 65 4.17 4.39 4.09
C ASP A 65 4.41 3.26 5.08
N GLU A 66 4.15 3.52 6.36
CA GLU A 66 4.28 2.54 7.43
C GLU A 66 2.98 2.43 8.20
N GLN A 67 2.58 1.21 8.52
CA GLN A 67 1.40 0.99 9.35
C GLN A 67 1.66 1.51 10.76
N VAL A 68 0.79 2.41 11.22
CA VAL A 68 0.72 2.89 12.60
C VAL A 68 -0.22 2.00 13.43
N ARG A 69 -1.33 1.55 12.83
CA ARG A 69 -2.31 0.66 13.47
C ARG A 69 -2.95 -0.23 12.43
N GLY A 70 -2.99 -1.55 12.65
CA GLY A 70 -3.63 -2.45 11.71
C GLY A 70 -3.30 -3.91 11.96
N PRO A 71 -3.58 -4.79 10.98
CA PRO A 71 -3.46 -6.23 11.15
C PRO A 71 -2.01 -6.71 11.24
N PHE A 72 -1.04 -5.99 10.68
CA PHE A 72 0.34 -6.44 10.68
C PHE A 72 1.06 -6.09 11.99
N ALA A 73 2.02 -6.92 12.42
CA ALA A 73 2.91 -6.53 13.53
C ALA A 73 3.90 -5.42 13.09
N ARG A 74 4.27 -5.44 11.80
CA ARG A 74 5.03 -4.38 11.11
C ARG A 74 4.61 -4.40 9.65
N PHE A 75 4.46 -3.22 9.05
CA PHE A 75 4.24 -3.09 7.61
C PHE A 75 4.91 -1.79 7.19
N ARG A 76 5.85 -1.90 6.25
CA ARG A 76 6.58 -0.80 5.66
C ARG A 76 6.61 -1.00 4.16
N HIS A 77 6.03 -0.06 3.44
CA HIS A 77 5.94 -0.09 2.00
C HIS A 77 6.67 1.10 1.42
N GLU A 78 7.78 0.81 0.75
CA GLU A 78 8.60 1.81 0.09
C GLU A 78 8.32 1.81 -1.41
N HIS A 79 8.00 2.99 -1.92
CA HIS A 79 7.73 3.26 -3.31
C HIS A 79 8.93 4.02 -3.87
N LEU A 80 9.59 3.48 -4.88
CA LEU A 80 10.70 4.12 -5.59
C LEU A 80 10.29 4.39 -7.03
N PHE A 81 10.74 5.52 -7.56
CA PHE A 81 10.39 5.98 -8.89
C PHE A 81 11.66 6.36 -9.65
N GLU A 82 11.86 5.67 -10.76
CA GLU A 82 12.99 5.90 -11.65
C GLU A 82 12.46 6.29 -13.03
N ALA A 83 13.22 7.10 -13.77
CA ALA A 83 12.92 7.42 -15.15
C ALA A 83 13.46 6.31 -16.06
N ASP A 84 12.67 5.88 -17.04
CA ASP A 84 13.07 4.84 -18.01
C ASP A 84 13.07 5.39 -19.45
N GLY A 85 13.76 6.52 -19.65
CA GLY A 85 13.94 7.20 -20.94
C GLY A 85 12.67 7.84 -21.52
N THR A 86 11.59 7.08 -21.67
CA THR A 86 10.29 7.47 -22.24
C THR A 86 9.14 7.39 -21.23
N GLY A 87 9.38 6.82 -20.04
CA GLY A 87 8.37 6.63 -19.00
C GLY A 87 8.94 6.67 -17.59
N SER A 88 8.21 6.07 -16.65
CA SER A 88 8.63 5.93 -15.26
C SER A 88 8.42 4.50 -14.80
N VAL A 89 9.44 3.94 -14.14
CA VAL A 89 9.37 2.66 -13.46
C VAL A 89 9.07 2.93 -12.00
N MET A 90 8.06 2.24 -11.47
CA MET A 90 7.76 2.20 -10.05
C MET A 90 8.22 0.87 -9.47
N ILE A 91 8.97 0.92 -8.37
CA ILE A 91 9.47 -0.25 -7.66
C ILE A 91 8.87 -0.24 -6.25
N ASP A 92 8.03 -1.23 -5.96
CA ASP A 92 7.46 -1.45 -4.64
C ASP A 92 8.34 -2.41 -3.83
N ARG A 93 8.81 -1.95 -2.66
CA ARG A 93 9.51 -2.75 -1.67
C ARG A 93 8.67 -2.87 -0.42
N LEU A 94 8.08 -4.05 -0.23
CA LEU A 94 7.21 -4.32 0.91
C LEU A 94 7.90 -5.19 1.96
N GLU A 95 8.12 -4.62 3.13
CA GLU A 95 8.55 -5.31 4.34
C GLU A 95 7.34 -5.48 5.28
N TYR A 96 7.08 -6.70 5.75
CA TYR A 96 6.01 -6.92 6.71
C TYR A 96 6.29 -8.07 7.68
N ALA A 97 5.61 -8.03 8.83
CA ALA A 97 5.52 -9.11 9.80
C ALA A 97 4.04 -9.48 10.01
N ALA A 98 3.75 -10.78 9.92
CA ALA A 98 2.39 -11.31 9.99
C ALA A 98 1.71 -11.02 11.35
N PRO A 99 0.36 -10.96 11.40
CA PRO A 99 -0.41 -10.63 12.61
C PRO A 99 -0.13 -11.53 13.81
N LEU A 100 0.10 -12.83 13.57
CA LEU A 100 0.23 -13.84 14.63
C LEU A 100 1.67 -14.06 15.10
N GLY A 101 2.61 -13.19 14.72
CA GLY A 101 4.02 -13.31 15.12
C GLY A 101 4.64 -14.66 14.69
N PRO A 102 5.60 -15.23 15.44
CA PRO A 102 6.21 -16.52 15.10
C PRO A 102 5.24 -17.72 15.23
N LEU A 103 4.07 -17.54 15.87
CA LEU A 103 2.99 -18.53 15.89
C LEU A 103 2.20 -18.54 14.57
N GLY A 104 2.31 -17.46 13.79
CA GLY A 104 1.87 -17.38 12.42
C GLY A 104 2.77 -18.21 11.52
N GLY A 105 2.43 -19.48 11.35
CA GLY A 105 3.28 -20.45 10.66
C GLY A 105 3.65 -20.05 9.22
N ILE A 106 4.64 -20.76 8.67
CA ILE A 106 5.13 -20.57 7.29
C ILE A 106 3.98 -20.54 6.26
N ALA A 107 2.93 -21.34 6.47
CA ALA A 107 1.75 -21.37 5.62
C ALA A 107 1.00 -20.04 5.60
N GLU A 108 0.76 -19.41 6.75
CA GLU A 108 0.13 -18.09 6.83
C GLU A 108 0.97 -17.04 6.11
N ARG A 109 2.28 -17.00 6.41
CA ARG A 109 3.21 -16.07 5.76
C ARG A 109 3.21 -16.26 4.24
N LEU A 110 3.15 -17.50 3.76
CA LEU A 110 3.11 -17.78 2.32
C LEU A 110 1.80 -17.31 1.69
N VAL A 111 0.66 -17.53 2.34
CA VAL A 111 -0.65 -17.06 1.88
C VAL A 111 -0.69 -15.54 1.82
N VAL A 112 -0.27 -14.85 2.90
CA VAL A 112 -0.19 -13.39 2.97
C VAL A 112 0.78 -12.83 1.93
N THR A 113 1.97 -13.41 1.77
CA THR A 113 2.95 -12.99 0.75
C THR A 113 2.36 -13.08 -0.65
N ARG A 114 1.70 -14.20 -0.98
CA ARG A 114 1.09 -14.40 -2.30
C ARG A 114 -0.05 -13.41 -2.52
N HIS A 115 -0.86 -13.15 -1.50
CA HIS A 115 -1.96 -12.18 -1.56
C HIS A 115 -1.47 -10.75 -1.79
N LEU A 116 -0.54 -10.27 -0.96
CA LEU A 116 0.04 -8.93 -1.09
C LEU A 116 0.71 -8.73 -2.45
N ARG A 117 1.44 -9.73 -2.94
CA ARG A 117 2.06 -9.68 -4.27
C ARG A 117 1.03 -9.49 -5.38
N ARG A 118 -0.10 -10.20 -5.32
CA ARG A 118 -1.18 -10.05 -6.31
C ARG A 118 -1.80 -8.66 -6.26
N LEU A 119 -2.04 -8.12 -5.07
CA LEU A 119 -2.57 -6.76 -4.89
C LEU A 119 -1.61 -5.72 -5.50
N LEU A 120 -0.32 -5.80 -5.17
CA LEU A 120 0.68 -4.88 -5.70
C LEU A 120 0.81 -4.98 -7.22
N GLN A 121 0.77 -6.20 -7.78
CA GLN A 121 0.80 -6.39 -9.24
C GLN A 121 -0.43 -5.81 -9.94
N ALA A 122 -1.63 -6.04 -9.39
CA ALA A 122 -2.87 -5.49 -9.93
C ALA A 122 -2.86 -3.95 -9.87
N ARG A 123 -2.43 -3.38 -8.74
CA ARG A 123 -2.27 -1.94 -8.58
C ARG A 123 -1.23 -1.36 -9.53
N GLY A 124 -0.09 -2.02 -9.70
CA GLY A 124 0.95 -1.61 -10.64
C GLY A 124 0.43 -1.55 -12.08
N ALA A 125 -0.32 -2.58 -12.50
CA ALA A 125 -0.97 -2.58 -13.81
C ALA A 125 -2.00 -1.46 -13.97
N PHE A 126 -2.84 -1.23 -12.95
CA PHE A 126 -3.81 -0.14 -12.94
C PHE A 126 -3.15 1.24 -13.05
N LEU A 127 -2.05 1.48 -12.33
CA LEU A 127 -1.37 2.78 -12.35
C LEU A 127 -0.63 3.05 -13.66
N ALA A 128 -0.15 1.99 -14.33
CA ALA A 128 0.54 2.06 -15.61
C ALA A 128 -0.41 2.28 -16.81
N ASP A 129 -1.71 2.02 -16.65
CA ASP A 129 -2.72 2.30 -17.67
C ASP A 129 -2.88 3.82 -17.85
N PRO A 130 -2.69 4.38 -19.07
CA PRO A 130 -2.67 5.83 -19.32
C PRO A 130 -3.92 6.58 -18.83
#